data_AF-A0A0N4YZR2-F1
#
_entry.id   AF-A0A0N4YZR2-F1
#
_cell.length_a   1.000
_cell.length_b   1.000
_cell.length_c   1.000
_cell.angle_alpha   90.00
_cell.angle_beta   90.00
_cell.angle_gamma   90.00
#
_symmetry.space_group_name_H-M   'P 1'
#
loop_
_entity.id
_entity.type
_entity.pdbx_description
1 polymer ?
#
loop_
_entity_poly.entity_id
_entity_poly.type
_entity_poly.pdbx_seq_one_letter_code
_entity_poly.pdbx_strand_id
1 'polypeptide(L)'
;MGIPEGRPVKNLMKTFDAKDCSHQTSSLNFNESDCLQMNLRYLRGVGMNTFTVDYLMWHHFGRRLDECSPDIVRQYRVYFQHLPNPTNLAMFIESYMNRSPIAISRDGQTGPQLNVPVLQIVGAGSPFVNDTVDVNTKLDPAHSDWIKVSLFPYLTFDTTS
;
A
#
# COMPACT_ATOMS: atom_id res chain seq x y z
N MET A 1 10.34 15.16 -43.23
CA MET A 1 9.27 15.06 -42.21
C MET A 1 8.82 13.60 -42.21
N GLY A 2 9.44 12.76 -41.39
CA GLY A 2 9.17 11.33 -41.33
C GLY A 2 8.71 10.98 -39.91
N ILE A 3 7.50 10.45 -39.79
CA ILE A 3 6.93 9.95 -38.54
C ILE A 3 7.60 8.60 -38.25
N PRO A 4 8.28 8.38 -37.10
CA PRO A 4 8.81 7.06 -36.80
C PRO A 4 7.68 6.13 -36.33
N GLU A 5 7.61 4.97 -36.98
CA GLU A 5 6.64 3.91 -36.78
C GLU A 5 6.62 3.36 -35.34
N GLY A 6 5.42 2.98 -34.91
CA GLY A 6 5.11 2.53 -33.57
C GLY A 6 5.86 1.27 -33.15
N ARG A 7 6.43 1.32 -31.93
CA ARG A 7 6.85 0.11 -31.23
C ARG A 7 5.61 -0.74 -30.90
N PRO A 8 5.61 -2.05 -31.17
CA PRO A 8 4.49 -2.92 -30.86
C PRO A 8 4.27 -3.00 -29.34
N VAL A 9 3.06 -2.66 -28.89
CA VAL A 9 2.58 -2.60 -27.49
C VAL A 9 2.77 -3.94 -26.73
N LYS A 10 3.02 -5.04 -27.46
CA LYS A 10 3.13 -6.40 -26.92
C LYS A 10 4.42 -6.64 -26.10
N ASN A 11 5.42 -5.75 -26.20
CA ASN A 11 6.68 -5.87 -25.47
C ASN A 11 6.79 -4.96 -24.24
N LEU A 12 5.78 -4.14 -23.94
CA LEU A 12 5.75 -3.31 -22.73
C LEU A 12 5.39 -4.11 -21.46
N MET A 13 4.81 -5.31 -21.64
CA MET A 13 4.28 -6.15 -20.55
C MET A 13 5.35 -6.96 -19.80
N LYS A 14 6.59 -7.01 -20.31
CA LYS A 14 7.63 -7.95 -19.82
C LYS A 14 8.69 -7.34 -18.90
N THR A 15 8.54 -6.07 -18.50
CA THR A 15 9.54 -5.38 -17.68
C THR A 15 8.95 -4.52 -16.57
N PHE A 16 7.67 -4.72 -16.20
CA PHE A 16 7.12 -4.09 -15.01
C PHE A 16 7.60 -4.83 -13.76
N ASP A 17 8.70 -4.35 -13.21
CA ASP A 17 9.29 -4.77 -11.94
C ASP A 17 8.59 -3.97 -10.81
N ALA A 18 8.54 -4.48 -9.57
CA ALA A 18 8.06 -3.74 -8.38
C ALA A 18 8.67 -2.33 -8.30
N LYS A 19 9.93 -2.27 -8.75
CA LYS A 19 10.76 -1.09 -8.76
C LYS A 19 10.11 0.06 -9.53
N ASP A 20 9.35 -0.21 -10.59
CA ASP A 20 8.67 0.84 -11.37
C ASP A 20 7.50 1.45 -10.58
N CYS A 21 6.74 0.64 -9.82
CA CYS A 21 5.68 1.18 -8.94
C CYS A 21 6.28 2.07 -7.82
N SER A 22 7.54 1.81 -7.41
CA SER A 22 8.27 2.62 -6.43
C SER A 22 9.04 3.85 -7.01
N HIS A 23 9.57 3.76 -8.23
CA HIS A 23 10.42 4.79 -8.86
C HIS A 23 9.66 5.73 -9.81
N GLN A 24 8.50 5.36 -10.38
CA GLN A 24 7.80 6.20 -11.35
C GLN A 24 6.77 7.18 -10.75
N THR A 25 6.72 7.39 -9.43
CA THR A 25 5.83 8.43 -8.85
C THR A 25 6.26 9.86 -9.17
N SER A 26 7.36 10.07 -9.90
CA SER A 26 7.91 11.39 -10.22
C SER A 26 7.85 11.78 -11.71
N SER A 27 7.48 10.88 -12.62
CA SER A 27 7.41 11.23 -14.05
C SER A 27 6.39 10.37 -14.80
N LEU A 28 5.35 11.04 -15.29
CA LEU A 28 4.27 10.58 -16.19
C LEU A 28 3.20 9.69 -15.53
N ASN A 29 2.17 10.34 -14.96
CA ASN A 29 0.75 9.93 -14.94
C ASN A 29 0.42 8.43 -14.78
N PHE A 30 1.13 7.71 -13.92
CA PHE A 30 0.77 6.35 -13.53
C PHE A 30 0.33 6.38 -12.06
N ASN A 31 -0.96 6.16 -11.81
CA ASN A 31 -1.53 6.28 -10.48
C ASN A 31 -1.42 4.94 -9.73
N GLU A 32 -1.35 4.96 -8.40
CA GLU A 32 -1.31 3.74 -7.57
C GLU A 32 -2.48 2.78 -7.88
N SER A 33 -3.63 3.34 -8.24
CA SER A 33 -4.82 2.59 -8.65
C SER A 33 -4.56 1.75 -9.93
N ASP A 34 -3.75 2.20 -10.88
CA ASP A 34 -3.41 1.46 -12.10
C ASP A 34 -2.55 0.23 -11.77
N CYS A 35 -1.56 0.41 -10.89
CA CYS A 35 -0.71 -0.67 -10.36
C CYS A 35 -1.57 -1.70 -9.61
N LEU A 36 -2.56 -1.25 -8.84
CA LEU A 36 -3.44 -2.11 -8.07
C LEU A 36 -4.48 -2.85 -8.93
N GLN A 37 -5.05 -2.19 -9.95
CA GLN A 37 -5.94 -2.83 -10.92
C GLN A 37 -5.23 -3.94 -11.70
N MET A 38 -3.95 -3.76 -12.05
CA MET A 38 -3.16 -4.81 -12.69
C MET A 38 -2.93 -6.00 -11.75
N ASN A 39 -2.60 -5.74 -10.48
CA ASN A 39 -2.45 -6.80 -9.48
C ASN A 39 -3.72 -7.64 -9.31
N LEU A 40 -4.89 -6.99 -9.27
CA LEU A 40 -6.17 -7.69 -9.20
C LEU A 40 -6.43 -8.61 -10.39
N ARG A 41 -6.10 -8.16 -11.62
CA ARG A 41 -6.24 -8.98 -12.83
C ARG A 41 -5.34 -10.23 -12.76
N TYR A 42 -4.11 -10.05 -12.30
CA TYR A 42 -3.16 -11.16 -12.15
C TYR A 42 -3.58 -12.16 -11.08
N LEU A 43 -3.97 -11.68 -9.89
CA LEU A 43 -4.43 -12.53 -8.80
C LEU A 43 -5.65 -13.39 -9.18
N ARG A 44 -6.56 -12.84 -10.00
CA ARG A 44 -7.76 -13.56 -10.48
C ARG A 44 -7.48 -14.57 -11.58
N GLY A 45 -6.57 -14.25 -12.50
CA GLY A 45 -6.33 -15.07 -13.69
C GLY A 45 -5.19 -16.08 -13.53
N VAL A 46 -4.10 -15.67 -12.88
CA VAL A 46 -2.85 -16.44 -12.79
C VAL A 46 -2.61 -16.94 -11.36
N GLY A 47 -3.08 -16.18 -10.36
CA GLY A 47 -2.79 -16.44 -8.95
C GLY A 47 -1.59 -15.64 -8.46
N MET A 48 -0.91 -16.14 -7.43
CA MET A 48 0.26 -15.46 -6.86
C MET A 48 1.43 -15.48 -7.84
N ASN A 49 2.02 -14.33 -8.13
CA ASN A 49 3.18 -14.20 -9.01
C ASN A 49 4.17 -13.16 -8.47
N THR A 50 5.34 -13.06 -9.10
CA THR A 50 6.39 -12.14 -8.67
C THR A 50 5.91 -10.70 -8.59
N PHE A 51 5.13 -10.23 -9.58
CA PHE A 51 4.58 -8.87 -9.61
C PHE A 51 3.65 -8.58 -8.42
N THR A 52 2.79 -9.53 -8.05
CA THR A 52 1.92 -9.41 -6.87
C THR A 52 2.72 -9.39 -5.58
N VAL A 53 3.70 -10.28 -5.42
CA VAL A 53 4.57 -10.32 -4.24
C VAL A 53 5.32 -9.01 -4.10
N ASP A 54 5.82 -8.51 -5.20
CA ASP A 54 6.52 -7.23 -5.31
C ASP A 54 5.65 -6.03 -4.92
N TYR A 55 4.38 -6.02 -5.34
CA TYR A 55 3.41 -5.03 -4.89
C TYR A 55 3.15 -5.12 -3.38
N LEU A 56 2.94 -6.32 -2.83
CA LEU A 56 2.72 -6.51 -1.39
C LEU A 56 3.94 -6.07 -0.56
N MET A 57 5.14 -6.39 -1.04
CA MET A 57 6.39 -5.92 -0.44
C MET A 57 6.48 -4.39 -0.44
N TRP A 58 6.15 -3.74 -1.55
CA TRP A 58 6.12 -2.28 -1.63
C TRP A 58 5.05 -1.68 -0.70
N HIS A 59 3.85 -2.25 -0.66
CA HIS A 59 2.77 -1.77 0.20
C HIS A 59 3.15 -1.86 1.69
N HIS A 60 3.90 -2.91 2.07
CA HIS A 60 4.32 -3.12 3.46
C HIS A 60 5.56 -2.29 3.85
N PHE A 61 6.60 -2.27 3.01
CA PHE A 61 7.89 -1.65 3.33
C PHE A 61 8.08 -0.24 2.74
N GLY A 62 7.20 0.19 1.84
CA GLY A 62 7.32 1.45 1.13
C GLY A 62 8.58 1.52 0.27
N ARG A 63 9.17 2.73 0.19
CA ARG A 63 10.39 3.00 -0.61
C ARG A 63 11.70 2.64 0.09
N ARG A 64 11.65 2.15 1.34
CA ARG A 64 12.83 1.91 2.19
C ARG A 64 13.18 0.43 2.33
N LEU A 65 12.81 -0.37 1.31
CA LEU A 65 13.06 -1.82 1.28
C LEU A 65 14.56 -2.16 1.35
N ASP A 66 15.39 -1.27 0.81
CA ASP A 66 16.86 -1.34 0.80
C ASP A 66 17.50 -1.04 2.17
N GLU A 67 16.79 -0.33 3.04
CA GLU A 67 17.22 -0.08 4.43
C GLU A 67 16.83 -1.21 5.39
N CYS A 68 16.01 -2.15 4.93
CA CYS A 68 15.57 -3.30 5.72
C CYS A 68 16.68 -4.36 5.86
N SER A 69 16.66 -5.09 6.98
CA SER A 69 17.44 -6.32 7.11
C SER A 69 17.10 -7.28 5.94
N PRO A 70 18.11 -7.78 5.20
CA PRO A 70 17.90 -8.71 4.10
C PRO A 70 17.14 -9.98 4.52
N ASP A 71 17.31 -10.42 5.76
CA ASP A 71 16.61 -11.60 6.29
C ASP A 71 15.11 -11.36 6.46
N ILE A 72 14.72 -10.17 6.93
CA ILE A 72 13.31 -9.79 7.07
C ILE A 72 12.66 -9.67 5.70
N VAL A 73 13.34 -9.00 4.75
CA VAL A 73 12.86 -8.88 3.37
C VAL A 73 12.66 -10.25 2.74
N ARG A 74 13.62 -11.16 2.91
CA ARG A 74 13.53 -12.54 2.41
C ARG A 74 12.37 -13.29 3.06
N GLN A 75 12.21 -13.19 4.37
CA GLN A 75 11.14 -13.87 5.10
C GLN A 75 9.76 -13.42 4.63
N TYR A 76 9.52 -12.11 4.49
CA TYR A 76 8.25 -11.58 4.00
C TYR A 76 7.98 -11.95 2.54
N ARG A 77 9.01 -11.94 1.68
CA ARG A 77 8.87 -12.40 0.30
C ARG A 77 8.42 -13.86 0.24
N VAL A 78 9.06 -14.74 1.01
CA VAL A 78 8.68 -16.15 1.08
C VAL A 78 7.27 -16.30 1.65
N TYR A 79 6.93 -15.53 2.69
CA TYR A 79 5.59 -15.52 3.28
C TYR A 79 4.51 -15.16 2.25
N PHE A 80 4.66 -14.04 1.54
CA PHE A 80 3.70 -13.61 0.52
C PHE A 80 3.59 -14.60 -0.64
N GLN A 81 4.71 -15.21 -1.07
CA GLN A 81 4.70 -16.24 -2.10
C GLN A 81 3.85 -17.46 -1.73
N HIS A 82 3.74 -17.79 -0.44
CA HIS A 82 3.05 -18.97 0.07
C HIS A 82 1.68 -18.66 0.67
N LEU A 83 1.10 -17.49 0.40
CA LEU A 83 -0.26 -17.19 0.84
C LEU A 83 -1.25 -18.20 0.22
N PRO A 84 -2.09 -18.84 1.05
CA PRO A 84 -2.80 -20.06 0.66
C PRO A 84 -3.94 -19.84 -0.35
N ASN A 85 -4.42 -18.60 -0.53
CA ASN A 85 -5.54 -18.32 -1.41
C ASN A 85 -5.43 -16.95 -2.13
N PRO A 86 -4.86 -16.90 -3.36
CA PRO A 86 -4.73 -15.66 -4.12
C PRO A 86 -6.09 -15.09 -4.56
N THR A 87 -7.12 -15.92 -4.73
CA THR A 87 -8.48 -15.45 -5.08
C THR A 87 -9.11 -14.66 -3.94
N ASN A 88 -8.99 -15.14 -2.71
CA ASN A 88 -9.46 -14.42 -1.52
C ASN A 88 -8.68 -13.11 -1.33
N LEU A 89 -7.37 -13.14 -1.58
CA LEU A 89 -6.55 -11.93 -1.55
C LEU A 89 -7.01 -10.91 -2.61
N ALA A 90 -7.37 -11.36 -3.81
CA ALA A 90 -7.94 -10.48 -4.84
C ALA A 90 -9.23 -9.81 -4.36
N MET A 91 -10.14 -10.59 -3.76
CA MET A 91 -11.40 -10.05 -3.22
C MET A 91 -11.15 -9.06 -2.09
N PHE A 92 -10.18 -9.34 -1.21
CA PHE A 92 -9.79 -8.44 -0.13
C PHE A 92 -9.23 -7.11 -0.64
N ILE A 93 -8.29 -7.17 -1.59
CA ILE A 93 -7.70 -5.97 -2.21
C ILE A 93 -8.78 -5.15 -2.93
N GLU A 94 -9.68 -5.81 -3.68
CA GLU A 94 -10.77 -5.12 -4.36
C GLU A 94 -11.73 -4.44 -3.38
N SER A 95 -12.05 -5.09 -2.26
CA SER A 95 -12.86 -4.49 -1.20
C SER A 95 -12.18 -3.24 -0.63
N TYR A 96 -10.86 -3.28 -0.43
CA TYR A 96 -10.09 -2.13 0.05
C TYR A 96 -10.03 -0.98 -0.97
N MET A 97 -9.96 -1.29 -2.27
CA MET A 97 -10.00 -0.27 -3.34
C MET A 97 -11.33 0.46 -3.39
N ASN A 98 -12.43 -0.26 -3.20
CA ASN A 98 -13.78 0.28 -3.29
C ASN A 98 -14.29 0.86 -1.96
N ARG A 99 -13.40 1.05 -0.97
CA ARG A 99 -13.78 1.60 0.33
C ARG A 99 -14.33 3.01 0.19
N SER A 100 -15.38 3.33 0.95
CA SER A 100 -15.77 4.72 1.16
C SER A 100 -14.79 5.40 2.12
N PRO A 101 -14.54 6.71 1.97
CA PRO A 101 -13.78 7.47 2.94
C PRO A 101 -14.45 7.40 4.32
N ILE A 102 -13.64 7.23 5.37
CA ILE A 102 -14.13 7.27 6.75
C ILE A 102 -14.48 8.74 7.07
N ALA A 103 -15.77 9.01 7.25
CA ALA A 103 -16.24 10.31 7.70
C ALA A 103 -16.07 10.42 9.21
N ILE A 104 -15.02 11.12 9.64
CA ILE A 104 -14.79 11.51 11.03
C ILE A 104 -14.55 13.02 11.07
N SER A 105 -15.10 13.68 12.07
CA SER A 105 -14.80 15.09 12.35
C SER A 105 -14.46 15.28 13.81
N ARG A 106 -13.57 16.23 14.09
CA ARG A 106 -13.24 16.65 15.45
C ARG A 106 -14.41 17.42 16.07
N ASP A 107 -15.06 18.26 15.28
CA ASP A 107 -16.11 19.19 15.73
C ASP A 107 -17.54 18.70 15.40
N GLY A 108 -17.67 17.58 14.69
CA GLY A 108 -18.95 17.04 14.26
C GLY A 108 -19.54 17.67 13.00
N GLN A 109 -18.88 18.65 12.35
CA GLN A 109 -19.45 19.36 11.20
C GLN A 109 -19.38 18.58 9.88
N THR A 110 -18.30 17.86 9.64
CA THR A 110 -18.08 17.11 8.39
C THR A 110 -18.27 15.59 8.53
N GLY A 111 -18.81 15.14 9.67
CA GLY A 111 -18.99 13.73 9.99
C GLY A 111 -19.14 13.48 11.50
N PRO A 112 -19.48 12.25 11.91
CA PRO A 112 -19.58 11.90 13.33
C PRO A 112 -18.24 12.08 14.07
N GLN A 113 -18.34 12.45 15.34
CA GLN A 113 -17.20 12.45 16.27
C GLN A 113 -16.97 11.02 16.80
N LEU A 114 -15.71 10.66 16.97
CA LEU A 114 -15.33 9.37 17.52
C LEU A 114 -15.21 9.49 19.06
N ASN A 115 -16.19 8.96 19.78
CA ASN A 115 -16.32 9.11 21.25
C ASN A 115 -15.62 8.01 22.06
N VAL A 116 -14.57 7.42 21.49
CA VAL A 116 -13.77 6.38 22.15
C VAL A 116 -12.30 6.80 22.15
N PRO A 117 -11.52 6.43 23.18
CA PRO A 117 -10.09 6.69 23.17
C PRO A 117 -9.42 6.05 21.95
N VAL A 118 -8.57 6.80 21.25
CA VAL A 118 -7.87 6.32 20.04
C VAL A 118 -6.37 6.40 20.23
N LEU A 119 -5.68 5.29 20.00
CA LEU A 119 -4.23 5.26 19.88
C LEU A 119 -3.84 5.03 18.42
N GLN A 120 -3.23 6.02 17.80
CA GLN A 120 -2.64 5.92 16.46
C GLN A 120 -1.16 5.61 16.57
N ILE A 121 -0.70 4.60 15.84
CA ILE A 121 0.71 4.19 15.82
C ILE A 121 1.16 4.14 14.37
N VAL A 122 2.30 4.77 14.08
CA VAL A 122 2.92 4.71 12.75
C VAL A 122 4.43 4.56 12.85
N GLY A 123 4.99 3.68 12.01
CA GLY A 123 6.44 3.57 11.86
C GLY A 123 7.02 4.83 11.21
N ALA A 124 8.16 5.31 11.69
CA ALA A 124 8.78 6.54 11.19
C ALA A 124 9.15 6.49 9.69
N GLY A 125 9.30 5.29 9.13
CA GLY A 125 9.57 5.03 7.72
C GLY A 125 8.36 4.61 6.88
N SER A 126 7.16 4.57 7.46
CA SER A 126 5.95 4.15 6.76
C SER A 126 5.57 5.13 5.65
N PRO A 127 5.10 4.66 4.48
CA PRO A 127 4.57 5.54 3.44
C PRO A 127 3.29 6.29 3.88
N PHE A 128 2.62 5.82 4.94
CA PHE A 128 1.33 6.33 5.41
C PHE A 128 1.44 7.38 6.53
N VAL A 129 2.64 7.88 6.84
CA VAL A 129 2.83 8.86 7.93
C VAL A 129 1.91 10.08 7.76
N ASN A 130 1.84 10.65 6.56
CA ASN A 130 1.00 11.83 6.30
C ASN A 130 -0.49 11.51 6.47
N ASP A 131 -0.94 10.36 5.98
CA ASP A 131 -2.34 9.94 6.10
C ASP A 131 -2.75 9.79 7.58
N THR A 132 -1.87 9.25 8.43
CA THR A 132 -2.13 9.15 9.88
C THR A 132 -2.16 10.51 10.57
N VAL A 133 -1.37 11.48 10.11
CA VAL A 133 -1.44 12.86 10.61
C VAL A 133 -2.79 13.48 10.22
N ASP A 134 -3.24 13.29 8.98
CA ASP A 134 -4.54 13.77 8.52
C ASP A 134 -5.70 13.17 9.32
N VAL A 135 -5.64 11.88 9.65
CA VAL A 135 -6.61 11.25 10.56
C VAL A 135 -6.56 11.90 11.94
N ASN A 136 -5.37 12.12 12.50
CA ASN A 136 -5.20 12.75 13.81
C ASN A 136 -5.76 14.18 13.87
N THR A 137 -5.71 14.94 12.78
CA THR A 137 -6.33 16.29 12.72
C THR A 137 -7.86 16.25 12.91
N LYS A 138 -8.49 15.11 12.60
CA LYS A 138 -9.95 14.90 12.69
C LYS A 138 -10.38 14.23 14.00
N LEU A 139 -9.46 13.86 14.88
CA LEU A 139 -9.76 13.28 16.20
C LEU A 139 -9.71 14.34 17.31
N ASP A 140 -10.39 14.07 18.41
CA ASP A 140 -10.34 14.89 19.62
C ASP A 140 -8.98 14.71 20.33
N PRO A 141 -8.16 15.76 20.46
CA PRO A 141 -6.85 15.67 21.10
C PRO A 141 -6.91 15.34 22.60
N ALA A 142 -8.05 15.52 23.27
CA ALA A 142 -8.20 15.13 24.68
C ALA A 142 -8.31 13.61 24.87
N HIS A 143 -8.69 12.88 23.82
CA HIS A 143 -8.96 11.44 23.85
C HIS A 143 -8.22 10.66 22.76
N SER A 144 -7.22 11.27 22.12
CA SER A 144 -6.42 10.61 21.10
C SER A 144 -4.93 10.86 21.26
N ASP A 145 -4.16 9.78 21.12
CA ASP A 145 -2.71 9.78 21.13
C ASP A 145 -2.18 9.37 19.75
N TRP A 146 -1.11 10.02 19.30
CA TRP A 146 -0.42 9.69 18.05
C TRP A 146 1.05 9.44 18.32
N ILE A 147 1.50 8.22 18.06
CA ILE A 147 2.85 7.76 18.33
C ILE A 147 3.57 7.46 17.01
N LYS A 148 4.68 8.16 16.79
CA LYS A 148 5.63 7.87 15.73
C LYS A 148 6.79 7.02 16.27
N VAL A 149 6.87 5.78 15.82
CA VAL A 149 7.85 4.81 16.34
C VAL A 149 9.09 4.80 15.44
N SER A 150 10.24 5.22 15.99
CA SER A 150 11.51 5.31 15.24
C SER A 150 12.28 3.99 15.18
N LEU A 151 12.03 3.08 16.13
CA LEU A 151 12.73 1.80 16.28
C LEU A 151 12.13 0.67 15.41
N PHE A 152 10.94 0.90 14.85
CA PHE A 152 10.26 -0.03 13.96
C PHE A 152 9.85 0.73 12.71
N PRO A 153 10.62 0.67 11.61
CA PRO A 153 10.26 1.41 10.40
C PRO A 153 8.98 0.89 9.71
N TYR A 154 8.41 -0.25 10.16
CA TYR A 154 7.55 -1.10 9.34
C TYR A 154 6.20 -1.52 9.97
N LEU A 155 5.79 -1.02 11.14
CA LEU A 155 4.50 -1.39 11.72
C LEU A 155 3.34 -0.71 10.98
N THR A 156 2.72 -1.43 10.04
CA THR A 156 1.25 -1.44 9.88
C THR A 156 0.74 -2.65 10.65
N PHE A 157 -0.22 -2.48 11.56
CA PHE A 157 -0.79 -3.58 12.34
C PHE A 157 -1.24 -4.71 11.42
N ASP A 158 -0.55 -5.85 11.50
CA ASP A 158 -1.02 -7.10 10.95
C ASP A 158 -1.83 -7.78 12.07
N THR A 159 -3.17 -7.76 11.94
CA THR A 159 -4.04 -8.51 12.85
C THR A 159 -4.09 -9.96 12.41
N THR A 160 -3.10 -10.76 12.80
CA THR A 160 -3.24 -12.22 12.77
C THR A 160 -2.64 -12.83 14.04
N SER A 161 -3.54 -13.35 14.90
CA SER A 161 -3.23 -14.40 15.89
C SER A 161 -3.05 -15.74 15.20
#